data_AF-A0A8T3ZFZ8-F1
#
_entry.id   AF-A0A8T3ZFZ8-F1
#
_cell.length_a   1.000
_cell.length_b   1.000
_cell.length_c   1.000
_cell.angle_alpha   90.00
_cell.angle_beta   90.00
_cell.angle_gamma   90.00
#
_symmetry.space_group_name_H-M   'P 1'
#
loop_
_entity.id
_entity.type
_entity.pdbx_description
1 polymer ?
#
loop_
_entity_poly.entity_id
_entity_poly.type
_entity_poly.pdbx_seq_one_letter_code
_entity_poly.pdbx_strand_id
1 'polypeptide(L)'
;MDILWLVDFIVNLGDHLSALISQYGLLTYALLFLIVFLETGIVVFPFLPGDSLIFAAGALAAMGAMDPLVLLVVFISAAILGDTVNYWIGWYTGPKIFRGEKVRFLKKEYLEKAKAFYEMHGGKTIFLARFMPIIRTFAPFVAGMGTMNYRRFIAYNVAGGAAWVSLFMALGYWFGNLPFVQHNFTLVLLAIIIISFVPGILGYLYERYKKKE
;
A
#
# COMPACT_ATOMS: atom_id res chain seq x y z
N MET A 1 12.28 -5.94 22.62
CA MET A 1 12.17 -6.50 21.25
C MET A 1 13.16 -5.72 20.43
N ASP A 2 14.32 -6.31 20.20
CA ASP A 2 15.52 -5.57 19.82
C ASP A 2 15.48 -5.16 18.35
N ILE A 3 15.92 -3.94 18.06
CA ILE A 3 16.00 -3.38 16.69
C ILE A 3 16.84 -4.29 15.79
N LEU A 4 17.84 -4.98 16.35
CA LEU A 4 18.65 -5.99 15.67
C LEU A 4 17.82 -7.19 15.19
N TRP A 5 16.80 -7.62 15.93
CA TRP A 5 15.89 -8.69 15.50
C TRP A 5 14.99 -8.25 14.34
N LEU A 6 14.51 -7.00 14.36
CA LEU A 6 13.74 -6.42 13.24
C LEU A 6 14.61 -6.26 12.00
N VAL A 7 15.87 -5.86 12.17
CA VAL A 7 16.83 -5.72 11.07
C VAL A 7 17.21 -7.10 10.53
N ASP A 8 17.49 -8.09 11.37
CA ASP A 8 17.76 -9.47 10.93
C ASP A 8 16.54 -10.11 10.27
N PHE A 9 15.33 -9.83 10.75
CA PHE A 9 14.10 -10.30 10.12
C PHE A 9 13.90 -9.67 8.73
N ILE A 10 14.22 -8.38 8.55
CA ILE A 10 14.14 -7.68 7.26
C ILE A 10 15.28 -8.08 6.31
N VAL A 11 16.49 -8.29 6.83
CA VAL A 11 17.70 -8.65 6.04
C VAL A 11 17.64 -10.11 5.59
N ASN A 12 17.26 -11.02 6.49
CA ASN A 12 17.09 -12.44 6.18
C ASN A 12 15.69 -12.76 5.64
N LEU A 13 14.85 -11.75 5.40
CA LEU A 13 13.52 -11.93 4.82
C LEU A 13 13.64 -12.60 3.44
N GLY A 14 14.68 -12.30 2.66
CA GLY A 14 14.93 -12.95 1.36
C GLY A 14 15.20 -14.45 1.46
N ASP A 15 15.96 -14.88 2.48
CA ASP A 15 16.28 -16.29 2.73
C ASP A 15 15.15 -17.05 3.42
N HIS A 16 14.36 -16.36 4.26
CA HIS A 16 13.13 -16.91 4.84
C HIS A 16 12.02 -16.99 3.80
N LEU A 17 11.94 -16.01 2.87
CA LEU A 17 11.02 -16.03 1.73
C LEU A 17 11.40 -17.15 0.78
N SER A 18 12.66 -17.35 0.42
CA SER A 18 13.06 -18.45 -0.49
C SER A 18 12.81 -19.85 0.13
N ALA A 19 13.01 -20.02 1.44
CA ALA A 19 12.67 -21.23 2.19
C ALA A 19 11.14 -21.43 2.36
N LEU A 20 10.37 -20.36 2.62
CA LEU A 20 8.90 -20.39 2.66
C LEU A 20 8.29 -20.60 1.27
N ILE A 21 8.89 -20.07 0.21
CA ILE A 21 8.45 -20.22 -1.18
C ILE A 21 8.65 -21.67 -1.64
N SER A 22 9.74 -22.34 -1.25
CA SER A 22 9.96 -23.76 -1.57
C SER A 22 9.06 -24.73 -0.79
N GLN A 23 8.60 -24.36 0.41
CA GLN A 23 7.88 -25.29 1.30
C GLN A 23 6.39 -24.95 1.50
N TYR A 24 5.98 -23.70 1.27
CA TYR A 24 4.66 -23.18 1.63
C TYR A 24 4.07 -22.21 0.60
N GLY A 25 4.16 -22.49 -0.71
CA GLY A 25 3.67 -21.59 -1.77
C GLY A 25 2.42 -20.76 -1.43
N LEU A 26 1.38 -21.38 -0.84
CA LEU A 26 0.15 -20.71 -0.35
C LEU A 26 0.39 -19.65 0.76
N LEU A 27 1.27 -19.88 1.73
CA LEU A 27 1.59 -18.93 2.81
C LEU A 27 2.29 -17.69 2.27
N THR A 28 3.10 -17.80 1.22
CA THR A 28 3.74 -16.63 0.62
C THR A 28 2.70 -15.67 0.03
N TYR A 29 1.69 -16.19 -0.68
CA TYR A 29 0.56 -15.38 -1.15
C TYR A 29 -0.20 -14.74 0.01
N ALA A 30 -0.42 -15.45 1.12
CA ALA A 30 -1.09 -14.93 2.31
C ALA A 30 -0.29 -13.82 3.02
N LEU A 31 1.04 -13.93 3.07
CA LEU A 31 1.93 -12.91 3.60
C LEU A 31 1.90 -11.63 2.74
N LEU A 32 2.02 -11.80 1.42
CA LEU A 32 1.93 -10.70 0.45
C LEU A 32 0.57 -9.98 0.54
N PHE A 33 -0.51 -10.76 0.66
CA PHE A 33 -1.85 -10.23 0.91
C PHE A 33 -1.86 -9.37 2.18
N LEU A 34 -1.36 -9.90 3.29
CA LEU A 34 -1.41 -9.24 4.59
C LEU A 34 -0.62 -7.93 4.56
N ILE A 35 0.55 -7.89 3.94
CA ILE A 35 1.36 -6.67 3.86
C ILE A 35 0.64 -5.56 3.10
N VAL A 36 0.14 -5.85 1.89
CA VAL A 36 -0.59 -4.86 1.07
C VAL A 36 -1.90 -4.45 1.73
N PHE A 37 -2.60 -5.39 2.36
CA PHE A 37 -3.82 -5.12 3.13
C PHE A 37 -3.55 -4.19 4.31
N LEU A 38 -2.48 -4.41 5.08
CA LEU A 38 -2.14 -3.58 6.23
C LEU A 38 -1.70 -2.16 5.81
N GLU A 39 -0.95 -2.04 4.72
CA GLU A 39 -0.54 -0.73 4.18
C GLU A 39 -1.73 0.11 3.71
N THR A 40 -2.65 -0.51 2.97
CA THR A 40 -3.84 0.19 2.44
C THR A 40 -4.92 0.39 3.50
N GLY A 41 -5.04 -0.56 4.43
CA GLY A 41 -6.04 -0.57 5.50
C GLY A 41 -5.72 0.33 6.69
N ILE A 42 -4.45 0.54 7.03
CA ILE A 42 -4.05 1.31 8.21
C ILE A 42 -3.47 2.67 7.80
N VAL A 43 -4.26 3.73 8.03
CA VAL A 43 -3.93 5.15 7.75
C VAL A 43 -2.57 5.59 8.34
N VAL A 44 -2.10 4.93 9.40
CA VAL A 44 -0.91 5.31 10.17
C VAL A 44 0.39 4.73 9.60
N PHE A 45 0.34 3.76 8.67
CA PHE A 45 1.54 3.13 8.10
C PHE A 45 1.72 3.37 6.58
N PRO A 46 1.75 4.63 6.09
CA PRO A 46 2.01 4.92 4.66
C PRO A 46 3.45 4.61 4.22
N PHE A 47 4.27 4.02 5.09
CA PHE A 47 5.68 3.73 4.86
C PHE A 47 5.95 2.26 4.46
N LEU A 48 4.93 1.41 4.45
CA LEU A 48 5.07 0.06 3.93
C LEU A 48 5.23 0.11 2.39
N PRO A 49 6.13 -0.68 1.80
CA PRO A 49 6.48 -0.55 0.39
C PRO A 49 5.68 -1.51 -0.52
N GLY A 50 4.36 -1.38 -0.54
CA GLY A 50 3.47 -2.26 -1.31
C GLY A 50 3.69 -2.20 -2.81
N ASP A 51 4.03 -1.02 -3.34
CA ASP A 51 4.26 -0.78 -4.78
C ASP A 51 5.43 -1.61 -5.26
N SER A 52 6.50 -1.52 -4.48
CA SER A 52 7.75 -2.24 -4.65
C SER A 52 7.55 -3.74 -4.45
N LEU A 53 6.69 -4.15 -3.51
CA LEU A 53 6.33 -5.56 -3.31
C LEU A 53 5.56 -6.13 -4.50
N ILE A 54 4.58 -5.41 -5.03
CA ILE A 54 3.82 -5.84 -6.21
C ILE A 54 4.74 -5.90 -7.43
N PHE A 55 5.63 -4.92 -7.59
CA PHE A 55 6.63 -4.92 -8.64
C PHE A 55 7.60 -6.10 -8.53
N ALA A 56 8.17 -6.33 -7.34
CA ALA A 56 9.11 -7.43 -7.09
C ALA A 56 8.43 -8.80 -7.25
N ALA A 57 7.19 -8.95 -6.80
CA ALA A 57 6.40 -10.16 -6.98
C ALA A 57 6.07 -10.40 -8.47
N GLY A 58 5.80 -9.34 -9.25
CA GLY A 58 5.66 -9.43 -10.70
C GLY A 58 6.94 -9.93 -11.38
N ALA A 59 8.11 -9.40 -10.98
CA ALA A 59 9.41 -9.84 -11.50
C ALA A 59 9.72 -11.31 -11.14
N LEU A 60 9.37 -11.74 -9.93
CA LEU A 60 9.45 -13.13 -9.50
C LEU A 60 8.56 -14.06 -10.34
N ALA A 61 7.33 -13.63 -10.63
CA ALA A 61 6.40 -14.40 -11.45
C ALA A 61 6.91 -14.60 -12.89
N ALA A 62 7.62 -13.61 -13.46
CA ALA A 62 8.23 -13.73 -14.78
C ALA A 62 9.29 -14.83 -14.88
N MET A 63 9.95 -15.15 -13.76
CA MET A 63 10.94 -16.23 -13.69
C MET A 63 10.33 -17.61 -13.38
N GLY A 64 9.00 -17.70 -13.31
CA GLY A 64 8.29 -18.93 -12.99
C GLY A 64 8.26 -19.30 -11.51
N ALA A 65 8.68 -18.39 -10.60
CA ALA A 65 8.68 -18.66 -9.17
C ALA A 65 7.26 -18.62 -8.55
N MET A 66 6.33 -17.89 -9.16
CA MET A 66 4.96 -17.71 -8.67
C MET A 66 3.98 -17.59 -9.85
N ASP A 67 2.71 -17.92 -9.61
CA ASP A 67 1.67 -17.77 -10.62
C ASP A 67 1.23 -16.29 -10.71
N PRO A 68 1.37 -15.64 -11.88
CA PRO A 68 1.03 -14.24 -12.04
C PRO A 68 -0.48 -13.96 -11.94
N LEU A 69 -1.35 -14.90 -12.30
CA LEU A 69 -2.79 -14.72 -12.16
C LEU A 69 -3.20 -14.78 -10.68
N VAL A 70 -2.61 -15.70 -9.91
CA VAL A 70 -2.86 -15.81 -8.47
C VAL A 70 -2.39 -14.54 -7.74
N LEU A 71 -1.18 -14.07 -8.03
CA LEU A 71 -0.66 -12.81 -7.48
C LEU A 71 -1.56 -11.61 -7.82
N LEU A 72 -2.05 -11.53 -9.07
CA LEU A 72 -2.95 -10.46 -9.49
C LEU A 72 -4.24 -10.44 -8.64
N VAL A 73 -4.88 -11.60 -8.46
CA VAL A 73 -6.09 -11.74 -7.63
C VAL A 73 -5.81 -11.41 -6.17
N VAL A 74 -4.68 -11.88 -5.64
CA VAL A 74 -4.27 -11.65 -4.26
C VAL A 74 -4.05 -10.16 -3.99
N PHE A 75 -3.30 -9.47 -4.83
CA PHE A 75 -3.03 -8.05 -4.62
C PHE A 75 -4.24 -7.16 -4.87
N ILE A 76 -5.07 -7.47 -5.88
CA ILE A 76 -6.31 -6.73 -6.13
C ILE A 76 -7.26 -6.88 -4.92
N SER A 77 -7.44 -8.10 -4.43
CA SER A 77 -8.29 -8.34 -3.26
C SER A 77 -7.75 -7.68 -1.99
N ALA A 78 -6.43 -7.76 -1.74
CA ALA A 78 -5.79 -7.08 -0.62
C ALA A 78 -6.02 -5.57 -0.65
N ALA A 79 -5.80 -4.94 -1.80
CA ALA A 79 -5.96 -3.49 -1.96
C ALA A 79 -7.42 -3.05 -1.81
N ILE A 80 -8.37 -3.79 -2.39
CA ILE A 80 -9.80 -3.45 -2.27
C ILE A 80 -10.28 -3.59 -0.83
N LEU A 81 -9.88 -4.68 -0.15
CA LEU A 81 -10.28 -4.95 1.23
C LEU A 81 -9.65 -3.94 2.20
N GLY A 82 -8.36 -3.64 2.03
CA GLY A 82 -7.68 -2.63 2.86
C GLY A 82 -8.33 -1.25 2.70
N ASP A 83 -8.52 -0.78 1.47
CA ASP A 83 -9.19 0.49 1.21
C ASP A 83 -10.64 0.53 1.73
N THR A 84 -11.33 -0.62 1.72
CA THR A 84 -12.66 -0.75 2.32
C THR A 84 -12.62 -0.59 3.84
N VAL A 85 -11.68 -1.26 4.51
CA VAL A 85 -11.47 -1.09 5.96
C VAL A 85 -11.15 0.36 6.29
N ASN A 86 -10.27 0.98 5.50
CA ASN A 86 -9.88 2.37 5.66
C ASN A 86 -11.07 3.34 5.48
N TYR A 87 -11.92 3.11 4.48
CA TYR A 87 -13.19 3.84 4.31
C TYR A 87 -14.10 3.71 5.52
N TRP A 88 -14.28 2.49 6.07
CA TRP A 88 -15.14 2.28 7.24
C TRP A 88 -14.56 2.93 8.51
N ILE A 89 -13.24 2.93 8.67
CA ILE A 89 -12.57 3.67 9.73
C ILE A 89 -12.87 5.17 9.59
N GLY A 90 -12.77 5.73 8.39
CA GLY A 90 -13.15 7.13 8.12
C GLY A 90 -14.63 7.42 8.40
N TRP A 91 -15.52 6.51 7.98
CA TRP A 91 -16.96 6.65 8.18
C TRP A 91 -17.36 6.58 9.65
N TYR A 92 -16.73 5.70 10.45
CA TYR A 92 -17.00 5.59 11.88
C TYR A 92 -16.41 6.75 12.69
N THR A 93 -15.24 7.25 12.29
CA THR A 93 -14.58 8.37 12.98
C THR A 93 -15.17 9.74 12.64
N GLY A 94 -15.70 9.93 11.42
CA GLY A 94 -16.31 11.18 10.96
C GLY A 94 -17.38 11.75 11.92
N PRO A 95 -18.44 10.99 12.28
CA PRO A 95 -19.49 11.45 13.19
C PRO A 95 -19.03 11.78 14.61
N LYS A 96 -17.97 11.13 15.11
CA LYS A 96 -17.41 11.42 16.44
C LYS A 96 -16.71 12.78 16.48
N ILE A 97 -16.03 13.15 15.40
CA ILE A 97 -15.40 14.47 15.22
C ILE A 97 -16.48 15.57 15.08
N PHE A 98 -17.59 15.27 14.40
CA PHE A 98 -18.71 16.22 14.26
C PHE A 98 -19.46 16.52 15.58
N ARG A 99 -19.36 15.65 16.59
CA ARG A 99 -20.01 15.83 17.91
C ARG A 99 -19.21 16.66 18.92
N GLY A 100 -18.05 17.18 18.53
CA GLY A 100 -17.28 18.11 19.37
C GLY A 100 -16.33 17.45 20.39
N GLU A 101 -16.13 16.13 20.31
CA GLU A 101 -14.98 15.52 20.98
C GLU A 101 -13.70 16.05 20.32
N LYS A 102 -12.82 16.67 21.12
CA LYS A 102 -11.52 17.17 20.65
C LYS A 102 -10.65 16.00 20.20
N VAL A 103 -10.82 15.54 18.97
CA VAL A 103 -9.88 14.64 18.33
C VAL A 103 -8.64 15.47 18.02
N ARG A 104 -7.58 15.27 18.79
CA ARG A 104 -6.34 16.08 18.83
C ARG A 104 -5.67 16.29 17.46
N PHE A 105 -6.07 15.53 16.44
CA PHE A 105 -5.49 15.49 15.10
C PHE A 105 -6.38 16.02 13.96
N LEU A 106 -7.68 16.31 14.16
CA LEU A 106 -8.58 16.65 13.04
C LEU A 106 -9.59 17.78 13.35
N LYS A 107 -9.64 18.81 12.49
CA LYS A 107 -10.58 19.95 12.58
C LYS A 107 -11.81 19.76 11.68
N LYS A 108 -12.96 20.28 12.13
CA LYS A 108 -14.24 20.27 11.40
C LYS A 108 -14.15 20.90 9.99
N GLU A 109 -13.33 21.93 9.80
CA GLU A 109 -13.09 22.53 8.47
C GLU A 109 -12.54 21.53 7.44
N TYR A 110 -11.73 20.55 7.84
CA TYR A 110 -11.21 19.54 6.92
C TYR A 110 -12.29 18.55 6.49
N LEU A 111 -13.28 18.25 7.35
CA LEU A 111 -14.43 17.42 7.03
C LEU A 111 -15.36 18.10 6.01
N GLU A 112 -15.63 19.39 6.19
CA GLU A 112 -16.43 20.17 5.25
C GLU A 112 -15.72 20.33 3.90
N LYS A 113 -14.41 20.60 3.91
CA LYS A 113 -13.59 20.63 2.69
C LYS A 113 -13.54 19.29 1.98
N ALA A 114 -13.38 18.19 2.73
CA ALA A 114 -13.42 16.84 2.18
C ALA A 114 -14.76 16.57 1.48
N LYS A 115 -15.88 16.87 2.16
CA LYS A 115 -17.21 16.68 1.60
C LYS A 115 -17.42 17.51 0.33
N ALA A 116 -17.11 18.80 0.36
CA ALA A 116 -17.20 19.68 -0.81
C ALA A 116 -16.29 19.21 -1.96
N PHE A 117 -15.09 18.72 -1.64
CA PHE A 117 -14.15 18.21 -2.62
C PHE A 117 -14.68 16.95 -3.33
N TYR A 118 -15.25 15.99 -2.59
CA TYR A 118 -15.89 14.81 -3.18
C TYR A 118 -17.21 15.10 -3.88
N GLU A 119 -17.97 16.09 -3.42
CA GLU A 119 -19.17 16.56 -4.14
C GLU A 119 -18.80 17.19 -5.49
N MET A 120 -17.72 17.98 -5.55
CA MET A 120 -17.26 18.61 -6.79
C MET A 120 -16.55 17.66 -7.77
N HIS A 121 -15.66 16.79 -7.28
CA HIS A 121 -14.82 15.95 -8.16
C HIS A 121 -15.33 14.51 -8.29
N GLY A 122 -16.28 14.10 -7.44
CA GLY A 122 -16.91 12.78 -7.48
C GLY A 122 -15.95 11.63 -7.17
N GLY A 123 -16.37 10.41 -7.52
CA GLY A 123 -15.57 9.21 -7.28
C GLY A 123 -14.36 9.03 -8.21
N LYS A 124 -14.24 9.84 -9.27
CA LYS A 124 -13.05 9.86 -10.14
C LYS A 124 -11.77 10.15 -9.36
N THR A 125 -11.88 10.93 -8.28
CA THR A 125 -10.75 11.23 -7.40
C THR A 125 -10.21 10.00 -6.69
N ILE A 126 -11.05 9.01 -6.35
CA ILE A 126 -10.60 7.75 -5.73
C ILE A 126 -9.73 6.96 -6.70
N PHE A 127 -10.13 6.94 -7.98
CA PHE A 127 -9.35 6.30 -9.03
C PHE A 127 -7.99 7.01 -9.22
N LEU A 128 -8.00 8.33 -9.38
CA LEU A 128 -6.77 9.11 -9.60
C LEU A 128 -5.85 9.10 -8.36
N ALA A 129 -6.42 9.12 -7.16
CA ALA A 129 -5.66 9.10 -5.91
C ALA A 129 -4.76 7.87 -5.80
N ARG A 130 -5.13 6.72 -6.37
CA ARG A 130 -4.29 5.51 -6.34
C ARG A 130 -2.94 5.67 -7.03
N PHE A 131 -2.83 6.57 -8.00
CA PHE A 131 -1.56 6.85 -8.69
C PHE A 131 -0.72 7.90 -7.96
N MET A 132 -1.22 8.46 -6.86
CA MET A 132 -0.56 9.48 -6.07
C MET A 132 -0.19 8.89 -4.70
N PRO A 133 1.09 8.56 -4.45
CA PRO A 133 1.51 7.76 -3.29
C PRO A 133 1.03 8.29 -1.92
N ILE A 134 1.03 9.61 -1.73
CA ILE A 134 0.57 10.21 -0.47
C ILE A 134 -0.96 10.26 -0.43
N ILE A 135 -1.61 10.58 -1.55
CA ILE A 135 -3.06 10.80 -1.56
C ILE A 135 -3.82 9.47 -1.46
N ARG A 136 -3.29 8.37 -1.99
CA ARG A 136 -3.96 7.07 -2.00
C ARG A 136 -4.31 6.54 -0.60
N THR A 137 -3.47 6.77 0.41
CA THR A 137 -3.68 6.23 1.76
C THR A 137 -4.72 7.06 2.53
N PHE A 138 -4.81 8.35 2.23
CA PHE A 138 -5.80 9.26 2.81
C PHE A 138 -7.12 9.28 2.05
N ALA A 139 -7.14 8.99 0.74
CA ALA A 139 -8.35 9.12 -0.07
C ALA A 139 -9.50 8.20 0.38
N PRO A 140 -9.31 6.92 0.74
CA PRO A 140 -10.38 6.08 1.29
C PRO A 140 -10.89 6.60 2.63
N PHE A 141 -9.97 6.98 3.52
CA PHE A 141 -10.29 7.57 4.83
C PHE A 141 -11.16 8.81 4.69
N VAL A 142 -10.73 9.75 3.85
CA VAL A 142 -11.38 11.03 3.60
C VAL A 142 -12.71 10.83 2.88
N ALA A 143 -12.84 9.84 2.00
CA ALA A 143 -14.10 9.47 1.37
C ALA A 143 -15.13 8.92 2.36
N GLY A 144 -14.69 8.09 3.32
CA GLY A 144 -15.53 7.60 4.41
C GLY A 144 -16.01 8.73 5.32
N MET A 145 -15.10 9.60 5.73
CA MET A 145 -15.40 10.79 6.54
C MET A 145 -16.36 11.77 5.83
N GLY A 146 -16.18 11.98 4.53
CA GLY A 146 -17.02 12.85 3.70
C GLY A 146 -18.41 12.27 3.42
N THR A 147 -18.78 11.13 4.01
CA THR A 147 -20.06 10.43 3.82
C THR A 147 -20.37 10.08 2.36
N MET A 148 -19.32 9.86 1.54
CA MET A 148 -19.48 9.41 0.17
C MET A 148 -20.22 8.06 0.15
N ASN A 149 -21.19 7.85 -0.73
CA ASN A 149 -21.92 6.58 -0.80
C ASN A 149 -20.96 5.41 -1.07
N TYR A 150 -21.01 4.36 -0.22
CA TYR A 150 -20.13 3.19 -0.31
C TYR A 150 -20.17 2.52 -1.69
N ARG A 151 -21.32 2.45 -2.36
CA ARG A 151 -21.45 1.86 -3.70
C ARG A 151 -20.62 2.62 -4.74
N ARG A 152 -20.59 3.94 -4.63
CA ARG A 152 -19.79 4.79 -5.51
C ARG A 152 -18.31 4.61 -5.18
N PHE A 153 -17.95 4.61 -3.90
CA PHE A 153 -16.58 4.38 -3.46
C PHE A 153 -16.03 3.04 -3.97
N ILE A 154 -16.72 1.92 -3.69
CA ILE A 154 -16.23 0.58 -4.03
C ILE A 154 -16.08 0.39 -5.54
N ALA A 155 -16.97 0.96 -6.37
CA ALA A 155 -16.88 0.87 -7.82
C ALA A 155 -15.58 1.52 -8.36
N TYR A 156 -15.27 2.73 -7.92
CA TYR A 156 -14.01 3.40 -8.30
C TYR A 156 -12.78 2.78 -7.64
N ASN A 157 -12.94 2.26 -6.42
CA ASN A 157 -11.87 1.59 -5.71
C ASN A 157 -11.45 0.28 -6.40
N VAL A 158 -12.42 -0.53 -6.83
CA VAL A 158 -12.18 -1.77 -7.58
C VAL A 158 -11.53 -1.47 -8.93
N ALA A 159 -12.09 -0.51 -9.69
CA ALA A 159 -11.53 -0.13 -10.98
C ALA A 159 -10.10 0.42 -10.85
N GLY A 160 -9.88 1.30 -9.87
CA GLY A 160 -8.57 1.87 -9.59
C GLY A 160 -7.59 0.81 -9.10
N GLY A 161 -8.03 -0.13 -8.27
CA GLY A 161 -7.17 -1.18 -7.73
C GLY A 161 -6.78 -2.22 -8.75
N ALA A 162 -7.72 -2.65 -9.57
CA ALA A 162 -7.41 -3.50 -10.70
C ALA A 162 -6.41 -2.83 -11.64
N ALA A 163 -6.64 -1.56 -12.03
CA ALA A 163 -5.73 -0.84 -12.92
C ALA A 163 -4.33 -0.65 -12.32
N TRP A 164 -4.27 -0.24 -11.05
CA TRP A 164 -3.03 0.03 -10.35
C TRP A 164 -2.19 -1.24 -10.13
N VAL A 165 -2.78 -2.30 -9.58
CA VAL A 165 -2.07 -3.58 -9.39
C VAL A 165 -1.62 -4.15 -10.74
N SER A 166 -2.49 -4.16 -11.74
CA SER A 166 -2.14 -4.68 -13.07
C SER A 166 -0.97 -3.91 -13.68
N LEU A 167 -0.92 -2.59 -13.51
CA LEU A 167 0.16 -1.76 -14.02
C LEU A 167 1.51 -2.11 -13.37
N PHE A 168 1.59 -2.07 -12.04
CA PHE A 168 2.84 -2.37 -11.32
C PHE A 168 3.28 -3.81 -11.51
N MET A 169 2.33 -4.73 -11.54
CA MET A 169 2.60 -6.13 -11.76
C MET A 169 3.09 -6.41 -13.19
N ALA A 170 2.47 -5.80 -14.20
CA ALA A 170 2.93 -5.94 -15.59
C ALA A 170 4.32 -5.32 -15.80
N LEU A 171 4.58 -4.16 -15.19
CA LEU A 171 5.91 -3.54 -15.20
C LEU A 171 6.96 -4.44 -14.53
N GLY A 172 6.63 -5.01 -13.37
CA GLY A 172 7.50 -5.97 -12.68
C GLY A 172 7.74 -7.21 -13.51
N TYR A 173 6.69 -7.79 -14.11
CA TYR A 173 6.77 -8.98 -14.95
C TYR A 173 7.61 -8.75 -16.20
N TRP A 174 7.46 -7.61 -16.86
CA TRP A 174 8.27 -7.24 -18.00
C TRP A 174 9.74 -7.01 -17.60
N PHE A 175 9.97 -6.36 -16.46
CA PHE A 175 11.31 -6.13 -15.92
C PHE A 175 12.01 -7.43 -15.51
N GLY A 176 11.30 -8.39 -14.92
CA GLY A 176 11.83 -9.71 -14.54
C GLY A 176 12.21 -10.60 -15.74
N ASN A 177 11.66 -10.32 -16.92
CA ASN A 177 12.06 -11.00 -18.16
C ASN A 177 13.38 -10.47 -18.76
N LEU A 178 13.95 -9.39 -18.22
CA LEU A 178 15.22 -8.87 -18.70
C LEU A 178 16.39 -9.78 -18.24
N PRO A 179 17.30 -10.19 -19.14
CA PRO A 179 18.42 -11.07 -18.80
C PRO A 179 19.30 -10.53 -17.66
N PHE A 180 19.48 -9.22 -17.61
CA PHE A 180 20.23 -8.54 -16.54
C PHE A 180 19.62 -8.77 -15.15
N VAL A 181 18.28 -8.77 -15.07
CA VAL A 181 17.55 -8.95 -13.81
C VAL A 181 17.59 -10.40 -13.36
N GLN A 182 17.50 -11.35 -14.29
CA GLN A 182 17.63 -12.78 -14.01
C GLN A 182 19.02 -13.12 -13.46
N HIS A 183 20.08 -12.52 -14.01
CA HIS A 183 21.45 -12.73 -13.53
C HIS A 183 21.76 -12.04 -12.20
N ASN A 184 21.10 -10.93 -11.87
CA ASN A 184 21.36 -10.14 -10.67
C ASN A 184 20.17 -10.11 -9.70
N PHE A 185 19.35 -11.17 -9.70
CA PHE A 185 18.05 -11.16 -9.06
C PHE A 185 18.09 -10.77 -7.58
N THR A 186 18.99 -11.39 -6.80
CA THR A 186 19.17 -11.08 -5.37
C THR A 186 19.53 -9.61 -5.18
N LEU A 187 20.40 -9.06 -6.03
CA LEU A 187 20.83 -7.67 -6.00
C LEU A 187 19.68 -6.71 -6.34
N VAL A 188 18.88 -7.03 -7.34
CA VAL A 188 17.71 -6.24 -7.75
C VAL A 188 16.65 -6.24 -6.65
N LEU A 189 16.37 -7.40 -6.05
CA LEU A 189 15.39 -7.51 -4.97
C LEU A 189 15.85 -6.75 -3.73
N LEU A 190 17.13 -6.86 -3.34
CA LEU A 190 17.73 -6.05 -2.28
C LEU A 190 17.65 -4.55 -2.60
N ALA A 191 17.95 -4.15 -3.84
CA ALA A 191 17.89 -2.75 -4.26
C ALA A 191 16.45 -2.20 -4.16
N ILE A 192 15.44 -2.95 -4.61
CA ILE A 192 14.03 -2.56 -4.51
C ILE A 192 13.64 -2.37 -3.05
N ILE A 193 14.00 -3.31 -2.17
CA ILE A 193 13.73 -3.21 -0.72
C ILE A 193 14.39 -1.95 -0.15
N ILE A 194 15.70 -1.78 -0.36
CA ILE A 194 16.47 -0.65 0.17
C ILE A 194 15.90 0.68 -0.33
N ILE A 195 15.69 0.83 -1.64
CA ILE A 195 15.13 2.05 -2.25
C ILE A 195 13.77 2.38 -1.65
N SER A 196 12.98 1.38 -1.28
CA SER A 196 11.66 1.61 -0.71
C SER A 196 11.69 2.13 0.73
N PHE A 197 12.73 1.79 1.50
CA PHE A 197 12.91 2.33 2.84
C PHE A 197 13.58 3.72 2.84
N VAL A 198 14.27 4.11 1.75
CA VAL A 198 14.97 5.40 1.63
C VAL A 198 14.07 6.61 1.93
N PRO A 199 12.84 6.75 1.36
CA PRO A 199 11.99 7.91 1.60
C PRO A 199 11.64 8.14 3.07
N GLY A 200 11.38 7.08 3.84
CA GLY A 200 11.04 7.23 5.27
C GLY A 200 12.26 7.33 6.17
N ILE A 201 13.41 6.78 5.78
CA ILE A 201 14.68 7.09 6.45
C ILE A 201 15.00 8.58 6.27
N LEU A 202 14.91 9.09 5.04
CA LEU A 202 15.10 10.52 4.74
C LEU A 202 14.08 11.40 5.46
N GLY A 203 12.81 11.00 5.48
CA GLY A 203 11.75 11.71 6.22
C GLY A 203 12.01 11.75 7.73
N TYR A 204 12.42 10.63 8.33
CA TYR A 204 12.78 10.54 9.75
C TYR A 204 14.01 11.39 10.08
N LEU A 205 15.05 11.34 9.23
CA LEU A 205 16.25 12.15 9.41
C LEU A 205 15.94 13.65 9.27
N TYR A 206 15.09 14.04 8.32
CA TYR A 206 14.66 15.41 8.11
C TYR A 206 13.86 15.96 9.30
N GLU A 207 12.93 15.18 9.85
CA GLU A 207 12.21 15.55 11.07
C GLU A 207 13.14 15.68 12.28
N ARG A 208 14.14 14.80 12.40
CA ARG A 208 15.11 14.84 13.50
C ARG A 208 16.06 16.04 13.38
N TYR A 209 16.38 16.46 12.16
CA TYR A 209 17.18 17.66 11.91
C TYR A 209 16.39 18.93 12.25
N LYS A 210 15.13 19.01 11.83
CA LYS A 210 14.24 20.16 12.09
C LYS A 210 13.85 20.33 13.57
N LYS A 211 13.91 19.27 14.38
CA LYS A 211 13.69 19.32 15.84
C LYS A 211 14.91 19.80 16.64
N LYS A 212 16.07 19.99 15.98
CA LYS A 212 17.33 20.38 16.60
C LYS A 212 17.70 21.86 16.37
N GLU A 213 17.01 22.55 15.46
CA GLU A 213 16.95 24.02 15.35
C GLU A 213 15.78 24.58 16.17
#